data_AF-A0A653U1V1-F1
#
_entry.id   AF-A0A653U1V1-F1
#
_cell.length_a   1.000
_cell.length_b   1.000
_cell.length_c   1.000
_cell.angle_alpha   90.00
_cell.angle_beta   90.00
_cell.angle_gamma   90.00
#
_symmetry.space_group_name_H-M   'P 1'
#
loop_
_entity.id
_entity.type
_entity.pdbx_description
1 polymer ?
#
loop_
_entity_poly.entity_id
_entity_poly.type
_entity_poly.pdbx_seq_one_letter_code
_entity_poly.pdbx_strand_id
1 'polypeptide(L)'
;MTAIDEPGAVADPSLDGPAVGVIVVAAGSGTRLGAGIPKAFVSLAGSTVLEHALAPVFRLRDAVQVVVVVPADRVGEAETIGRRAAGKAADHLRVVVGGDTRQSSVLAGLAALWPGVRTVLVHDAARALTPTEQFERVIDAAARTGWGVVPGLPVTDTIKRVDASDLVEQNVDRAALRAVQTPQAFPCDALIAAFRVAEDRLAAATDDAALYADAGHPVLTVAGSEAAFKITTPWDAQRAERLLADRGREREVGARPTSSIRTGIGVDVHAFADDGELSLAGLSWPGERPLAGHSDGDAVAHAIVDALLSAAGLGDIGSMFGTDDPRFAGASGEVFLRAAVERVHAAGFVVVNVAVQLVGNRPRFAPRRTEAEGVLSALVHGPVSIAATTTDALGFTGRGEGVTAIATALIERR
;
A
#
# COMPACT_ATOMS: atom_id res chain seq x y z
N MET A 1 8.83 52.75 52.72
CA MET A 1 9.57 53.36 51.60
C MET A 1 10.81 52.49 51.39
N THR A 2 10.90 51.56 50.45
CA THR A 2 10.01 51.16 49.35
C THR A 2 10.44 49.73 49.01
N ALA A 3 9.50 48.78 49.00
CA ALA A 3 9.75 47.44 48.47
C ALA A 3 9.92 47.57 46.94
N ILE A 4 10.97 46.96 46.40
CA ILE A 4 11.21 46.91 44.96
C ILE A 4 10.54 45.62 44.50
N ASP A 5 9.35 45.78 43.93
CA ASP A 5 8.59 44.75 43.24
C ASP A 5 9.43 44.24 42.06
N GLU A 6 9.74 42.95 42.03
CA GLU A 6 10.20 42.30 40.81
C GLU A 6 9.05 42.31 39.79
N PRO A 7 9.27 42.75 38.54
CA PRO A 7 8.22 42.74 37.55
C PRO A 7 7.85 41.30 37.22
N GLY A 8 6.65 40.89 37.66
CA GLY A 8 6.03 39.63 37.30
C GLY A 8 6.10 39.42 35.79
N ALA A 9 6.58 38.24 35.40
CA ALA A 9 6.52 37.77 34.03
C ALA A 9 5.06 37.77 33.56
N VAL A 10 4.69 38.83 32.84
CA VAL A 10 3.48 38.85 32.04
C VAL A 10 3.73 37.85 30.92
N ALA A 11 3.09 36.67 31.01
CA ALA A 11 3.01 35.75 29.89
C ALA A 11 2.35 36.51 28.73
N ASP A 12 3.13 36.81 27.68
CA ASP A 12 2.63 37.47 26.47
C ASP A 12 1.66 36.52 25.75
N PRO A 13 0.36 36.86 25.64
CA PRO A 13 -0.65 35.98 25.06
C PRO A 13 -0.64 35.97 23.51
N SER A 14 0.46 36.34 22.84
CA SER A 14 0.54 36.36 21.37
C SER A 14 1.39 35.24 20.75
N LEU A 15 1.44 34.07 21.39
CA LEU A 15 2.09 32.83 20.92
C LEU A 15 1.09 31.82 20.31
N ASP A 16 0.11 32.27 19.52
CA ASP A 16 -0.96 31.42 18.94
C ASP A 16 -0.48 30.44 17.83
N GLY A 17 0.84 30.28 17.68
CA GLY A 17 1.46 29.37 16.71
C GLY A 17 1.84 28.01 17.30
N PRO A 18 2.08 26.99 16.45
CA PRO A 18 2.59 25.70 16.87
C PRO A 18 3.92 25.80 17.62
N ALA A 19 4.02 25.11 18.76
CA ALA A 19 5.23 25.07 19.58
C ALA A 19 6.35 24.17 19.01
N VAL A 20 6.04 23.41 17.95
CA VAL A 20 6.96 22.48 17.28
C VAL A 20 7.14 22.91 15.83
N GLY A 21 8.39 22.98 15.38
CA GLY A 21 8.76 23.23 13.99
C GLY A 21 9.46 22.01 13.39
N VAL A 22 9.19 21.71 12.12
CA VAL A 22 9.85 20.62 11.36
C VAL A 22 10.51 21.20 10.12
N ILE A 23 11.84 21.15 10.09
CA ILE A 23 12.66 21.52 8.94
C ILE A 23 12.91 20.27 8.09
N VAL A 24 12.37 20.26 6.88
CA VAL A 24 12.57 19.19 5.89
C VAL A 24 13.62 19.63 4.88
N VAL A 25 14.82 19.03 4.98
CA VAL A 25 15.96 19.35 4.12
C VAL A 25 15.86 18.55 2.82
N ALA A 26 15.58 19.26 1.72
CA ALA A 26 15.36 18.72 0.37
C ALA A 26 16.33 19.28 -0.69
N ALA A 27 17.35 20.05 -0.29
CA ALA A 27 18.34 20.68 -1.18
C ALA A 27 19.44 19.74 -1.74
N GLY A 28 19.41 18.44 -1.43
CA GLY A 28 20.45 17.51 -1.87
C GLY A 28 20.40 17.17 -3.37
N SER A 29 21.54 17.27 -4.06
CA SER A 29 21.69 17.13 -5.52
C SER A 29 21.31 15.78 -6.12
N GLY A 30 21.23 14.69 -5.34
CA GLY A 30 20.77 13.38 -5.82
C GLY A 30 21.72 12.61 -6.74
N THR A 31 22.98 13.03 -6.86
CA THR A 31 23.98 12.45 -7.77
C THR A 31 24.11 10.93 -7.71
N ARG A 32 24.09 10.34 -6.50
CA ARG A 32 24.18 8.88 -6.29
C ARG A 32 22.94 8.08 -6.71
N LEU A 33 21.78 8.74 -6.80
CA LEU A 33 20.54 8.11 -7.27
C LEU A 33 20.49 8.04 -8.81
N GLY A 34 21.30 8.86 -9.50
CA GLY A 34 21.44 8.81 -10.96
C GLY A 34 20.27 9.41 -11.75
N ALA A 35 19.33 10.11 -11.10
CA ALA A 35 18.07 10.56 -11.72
C ALA A 35 18.17 11.90 -12.49
N GLY A 36 19.32 12.59 -12.49
CA GLY A 36 19.51 13.86 -13.20
C GLY A 36 18.76 15.07 -12.63
N ILE A 37 17.99 14.89 -11.56
CA ILE A 37 17.26 15.94 -10.82
C ILE A 37 17.49 15.78 -9.31
N PRO A 38 17.27 16.83 -8.49
CA PRO A 38 17.44 16.72 -7.04
C PRO A 38 16.54 15.62 -6.48
N LYS A 39 17.11 14.75 -5.62
CA LYS A 39 16.49 13.48 -5.17
C LYS A 39 15.10 13.64 -4.56
N ALA A 40 14.81 14.77 -3.93
CA ALA A 40 13.53 15.02 -3.29
C ALA A 40 12.36 15.11 -4.29
N PHE A 41 12.63 15.38 -5.56
CA PHE A 41 11.63 15.54 -6.62
C PHE A 41 11.51 14.31 -7.52
N VAL A 42 12.31 13.26 -7.26
CA VAL A 42 12.19 11.99 -7.98
C VAL A 42 10.85 11.33 -7.62
N SER A 43 10.18 10.78 -8.64
CA SER A 43 8.95 10.01 -8.46
C SER A 43 9.25 8.69 -7.76
N LEU A 44 8.38 8.33 -6.82
CA LEU A 44 8.43 7.13 -6.00
C LEU A 44 7.00 6.61 -5.85
N ALA A 45 6.66 5.54 -6.57
CA ALA A 45 5.31 4.97 -6.60
C ALA A 45 4.19 6.01 -6.89
N GLY A 46 4.40 6.89 -7.86
CA GLY A 46 3.40 7.88 -8.33
C GLY A 46 3.39 9.22 -7.60
N SER A 47 4.14 9.35 -6.51
CA SER A 47 4.32 10.59 -5.73
C SER A 47 5.80 10.94 -5.57
N THR A 48 6.14 12.20 -5.34
CA THR A 48 7.57 12.55 -5.16
C THR A 48 8.12 12.09 -3.81
N VAL A 49 9.43 11.89 -3.72
CA VAL A 49 10.13 11.64 -2.44
C VAL A 49 9.77 12.69 -1.38
N LEU A 50 9.67 13.97 -1.77
CA LEU A 50 9.25 15.06 -0.90
C LEU A 50 7.81 14.92 -0.42
N GLU A 51 6.87 14.56 -1.31
CA GLU A 51 5.46 14.36 -0.96
C GLU A 51 5.31 13.25 0.09
N HIS A 52 6.02 12.12 -0.10
CA HIS A 52 6.07 11.03 0.88
C HIS A 52 6.68 11.47 2.21
N ALA A 53 7.76 12.26 2.19
CA ALA A 53 8.41 12.76 3.40
C ALA A 53 7.54 13.75 4.21
N LEU A 54 6.68 14.52 3.53
CA LEU A 54 5.78 15.50 4.16
C LEU A 54 4.51 14.87 4.72
N ALA A 55 3.99 13.82 4.07
CA ALA A 55 2.76 13.15 4.50
C ALA A 55 2.71 12.74 5.99
N PRO A 56 3.76 12.15 6.61
CA PRO A 56 3.73 11.80 8.03
C PRO A 56 3.81 13.02 8.95
N VAL A 57 4.44 14.12 8.50
CA VAL A 57 4.60 15.37 9.27
C VAL A 57 3.25 16.06 9.47
N PHE A 58 2.43 16.12 8.42
CA PHE A 58 1.08 16.69 8.51
C PHE A 58 0.05 15.75 9.17
N ARG A 59 0.47 14.56 9.63
CA ARG A 59 -0.35 13.63 10.42
C ARG A 59 0.03 13.62 11.91
N LEU A 60 0.97 14.46 12.33
CA LEU A 60 1.30 14.62 13.74
C LEU A 60 0.06 15.03 14.53
N ARG A 61 0.02 14.62 15.79
CA ARG A 61 -1.12 14.84 16.70
C ARG A 61 -1.37 16.33 16.96
N ASP A 62 -0.27 17.07 17.11
CA ASP A 62 -0.25 18.50 17.39
C ASP A 62 0.08 19.26 16.11
N ALA A 63 -0.50 20.44 15.95
CA ALA A 63 -0.13 21.31 14.85
C ALA A 63 1.37 21.64 14.91
N VAL A 64 2.04 21.60 13.75
CA VAL A 64 3.45 21.94 13.61
C VAL A 64 3.63 23.01 12.53
N GLN A 65 4.67 23.84 12.66
CA GLN A 65 5.17 24.62 11.54
C GLN A 65 6.05 23.70 10.68
N VAL A 66 5.90 23.75 9.36
CA VAL A 66 6.73 22.96 8.44
C VAL A 66 7.54 23.90 7.55
N VAL A 67 8.87 23.79 7.60
CA VAL A 67 9.79 24.54 6.75
C VAL A 67 10.47 23.59 5.79
N VAL A 68 10.23 23.75 4.49
CA VAL A 68 10.83 22.93 3.43
C VAL A 68 11.98 23.71 2.80
N VAL A 69 13.19 23.14 2.85
CA VAL A 69 14.40 23.77 2.34
C VAL A 69 14.81 23.12 1.02
N VAL A 70 14.81 23.88 -0.07
CA VAL A 70 15.01 23.36 -1.45
C VAL A 70 16.00 24.20 -2.25
N PRO A 71 16.52 23.69 -3.39
CA PRO A 71 17.31 24.50 -4.31
C PRO A 71 16.50 25.67 -4.87
N ALA A 72 17.18 26.78 -5.22
CA ALA A 72 16.54 28.02 -5.67
C ALA A 72 15.62 27.82 -6.89
N ASP A 73 15.98 26.91 -7.80
CA ASP A 73 15.24 26.59 -9.03
C ASP A 73 14.09 25.59 -8.81
N ARG A 74 13.78 25.23 -7.56
CA ARG A 74 12.71 24.28 -7.21
C ARG A 74 11.70 24.80 -6.19
N VAL A 75 11.77 26.09 -5.81
CA VAL A 75 10.84 26.70 -4.84
C VAL A 75 9.39 26.53 -5.27
N GLY A 76 9.02 26.90 -6.50
CA GLY A 76 7.62 26.82 -6.96
C GLY A 76 7.07 25.38 -7.02
N GLU A 77 7.89 24.42 -7.43
CA GLU A 77 7.51 23.00 -7.41
C GLU A 77 7.31 22.49 -5.98
N ALA A 78 8.22 22.85 -5.06
CA ALA A 78 8.14 22.49 -3.65
C ALA A 78 6.94 23.13 -2.94
N GLU A 79 6.57 24.36 -3.27
CA GLU A 79 5.35 25.00 -2.77
C GLU A 79 4.10 24.25 -3.22
N THR A 80 4.06 23.81 -4.49
CA THR A 80 2.95 23.04 -5.04
C THR A 80 2.80 21.70 -4.32
N ILE A 81 3.90 20.95 -4.19
CA ILE A 81 3.93 19.67 -3.46
C ILE A 81 3.55 19.86 -1.99
N GLY A 82 4.16 20.85 -1.34
CA GLY A 82 3.95 21.12 0.07
C GLY A 82 2.52 21.54 0.39
N ARG A 83 1.90 22.44 -0.40
CA ARG A 83 0.51 22.87 -0.18
C ARG A 83 -0.47 21.70 -0.35
N ARG A 84 -0.23 20.83 -1.33
CA ARG A 84 -1.03 19.60 -1.50
C ARG A 84 -0.91 18.69 -0.29
N ALA A 85 0.30 18.45 0.21
CA ALA A 85 0.53 17.62 1.39
C ALA A 85 -0.07 18.25 2.68
N ALA A 86 0.01 19.57 2.81
CA ALA A 86 -0.48 20.30 3.98
C ALA A 86 -2.01 20.39 4.05
N GLY A 87 -2.69 20.47 2.90
CA GLY A 87 -4.14 20.61 2.84
C GLY A 87 -4.62 21.83 3.64
N LYS A 88 -5.43 21.61 4.68
CA LYS A 88 -5.94 22.68 5.57
C LYS A 88 -4.84 23.37 6.39
N ALA A 89 -3.68 22.75 6.56
CA ALA A 89 -2.54 23.30 7.28
C ALA A 89 -1.58 24.09 6.38
N ALA A 90 -2.00 24.50 5.17
CA ALA A 90 -1.15 25.20 4.21
C ALA A 90 -0.55 26.51 4.76
N ASP A 91 -1.22 27.17 5.71
CA ASP A 91 -0.72 28.39 6.36
C ASP A 91 0.46 28.12 7.31
N HIS A 92 0.69 26.86 7.69
CA HIS A 92 1.83 26.45 8.51
C HIS A 92 3.05 26.04 7.69
N LEU A 93 2.94 26.03 6.36
CA LEU A 93 4.02 25.69 5.46
C LEU A 93 4.81 26.93 5.04
N ARG A 94 6.13 26.84 5.16
CA ARG A 94 7.10 27.78 4.58
C ARG A 94 8.04 27.01 3.65
N VAL A 95 8.30 27.54 2.45
CA VAL A 95 9.35 27.03 1.57
C VAL A 95 10.47 28.07 1.51
N VAL A 96 11.71 27.63 1.68
CA VAL A 96 12.89 28.50 1.64
C VAL A 96 13.99 27.92 0.79
N VAL A 97 14.87 28.79 0.31
CA VAL A 97 16.06 28.41 -0.46
C VAL A 97 17.14 27.92 0.50
N GLY A 98 17.71 26.75 0.24
CA GLY A 98 18.86 26.21 0.96
C GLY A 98 20.19 26.79 0.47
N GLY A 99 21.27 26.56 1.22
CA GLY A 99 22.62 26.90 0.80
C GLY A 99 23.39 25.72 0.20
N ASP A 100 24.65 25.93 -0.14
CA ASP A 100 25.51 24.96 -0.83
C ASP A 100 25.87 23.72 0.00
N THR A 101 25.65 23.79 1.32
CA THR A 101 25.92 22.70 2.26
C THR A 101 24.65 22.30 3.00
N ARG A 102 24.67 21.10 3.62
CA ARG A 102 23.55 20.65 4.46
C ARG A 102 23.34 21.62 5.63
N GLN A 103 24.41 22.07 6.27
CA GLN A 103 24.38 22.96 7.43
C GLN A 103 23.85 24.35 7.07
N SER A 104 24.26 24.94 5.94
CA SER A 104 23.70 26.22 5.49
C SER A 104 22.23 26.11 5.10
N SER A 105 21.81 24.96 4.56
CA SER A 105 20.39 24.66 4.35
C SER A 105 19.60 24.55 5.67
N VAL A 106 20.15 23.91 6.70
CA VAL A 106 19.51 23.84 8.03
C VAL A 106 19.40 25.24 8.66
N LEU A 107 20.45 26.06 8.57
CA LEU A 107 20.43 27.46 9.02
C LEU A 107 19.32 28.28 8.36
N ALA A 108 19.15 28.16 7.04
CA ALA A 108 18.06 28.82 6.33
C ALA A 108 16.68 28.35 6.83
N GLY A 109 16.56 27.07 7.15
CA GLY A 109 15.36 26.51 7.78
C GLY A 109 15.08 27.08 9.17
N LEU A 110 16.11 27.15 10.03
CA LEU A 110 16.02 27.70 11.39
C LEU A 110 15.60 29.18 11.38
N ALA A 111 16.17 29.97 10.47
CA ALA A 111 15.84 31.39 10.32
C ALA A 111 14.38 31.64 9.88
N ALA A 112 13.70 30.63 9.35
CA ALA A 112 12.32 30.71 8.90
C ALA A 112 11.30 30.19 9.92
N LEU A 113 11.75 29.69 11.07
CA LEU A 113 10.87 29.27 12.15
C LEU A 113 10.15 30.45 12.79
N TRP A 114 8.94 30.21 13.26
CA TRP A 114 8.15 31.18 13.99
C TRP A 114 8.72 31.38 15.41
N PRO A 115 8.60 32.59 16.00
CA PRO A 115 9.14 32.88 17.32
C PRO A 115 8.62 31.96 18.45
N GLY A 116 7.44 31.38 18.30
CA GLY A 116 6.84 30.47 19.30
C GLY A 116 7.33 29.01 19.25
N VAL A 117 8.18 28.65 18.29
CA VAL A 117 8.71 27.28 18.17
C VAL A 117 9.74 27.02 19.28
N ARG A 118 9.41 26.09 20.18
CA ARG A 118 10.27 25.69 21.30
C ARG A 118 11.07 24.41 21.01
N THR A 119 10.51 23.52 20.19
CA THR A 119 11.18 22.28 19.76
C THR A 119 11.27 22.27 18.25
N VAL A 120 12.47 22.03 17.72
CA VAL A 120 12.71 21.92 16.28
C VAL A 120 13.14 20.51 15.92
N LEU A 121 12.58 19.98 14.83
CA LEU A 121 12.98 18.72 14.21
C LEU A 121 13.71 19.03 12.90
N VAL A 122 14.87 18.42 12.68
CA VAL A 122 15.55 18.43 11.38
C VAL A 122 15.38 17.05 10.74
N HIS A 123 14.77 17.02 9.55
CA HIS A 123 14.44 15.80 8.82
C HIS A 123 15.03 15.81 7.41
N ASP A 124 15.54 14.66 6.96
CA ASP A 124 16.06 14.50 5.61
C ASP A 124 14.90 14.07 4.70
N ALA A 125 14.57 14.82 3.65
CA ALA A 125 13.51 14.41 2.71
C ALA A 125 13.75 13.04 2.08
N ALA A 126 15.01 12.60 1.99
CA ALA A 126 15.38 11.28 1.50
C ALA A 126 14.98 10.12 2.42
N ARG A 127 14.56 10.37 3.65
CA ARG A 127 13.97 9.35 4.55
C ARG A 127 12.45 9.35 4.41
N ALA A 128 11.98 9.30 3.16
CA ALA A 128 10.60 9.55 2.77
C ALA A 128 9.55 8.64 3.40
N LEU A 129 9.94 7.46 3.89
CA LEU A 129 9.03 6.47 4.46
C LEU A 129 8.99 6.50 6.00
N THR A 130 9.62 7.51 6.62
CA THR A 130 9.68 7.66 8.08
C THR A 130 8.26 7.71 8.67
N PRO A 131 7.92 6.82 9.61
CA PRO A 131 6.57 6.75 10.17
C PRO A 131 6.28 7.91 11.13
N THR A 132 5.02 8.36 11.20
CA THR A 132 4.58 9.44 12.10
C THR A 132 4.94 9.15 13.55
N GLU A 133 4.87 7.90 13.99
CA GLU A 133 5.22 7.46 15.34
C GLU A 133 6.69 7.71 15.70
N GLN A 134 7.60 7.76 14.72
CA GLN A 134 8.99 8.11 14.98
C GLN A 134 9.16 9.61 15.24
N PHE A 135 8.43 10.47 14.52
CA PHE A 135 8.41 11.91 14.79
C PHE A 135 7.85 12.19 16.18
N GLU A 136 6.72 11.58 16.53
CA GLU A 136 6.11 11.69 17.86
C GLU A 136 7.07 11.27 18.97
N ARG A 137 7.77 10.14 18.79
CA ARG A 137 8.73 9.62 19.78
C ARG A 137 9.87 10.59 20.07
N VAL A 138 10.41 11.26 19.05
CA VAL A 138 11.50 12.23 19.25
C VAL A 138 10.99 13.54 19.86
N ILE A 139 9.78 13.98 19.49
CA ILE A 139 9.10 15.14 20.09
C ILE A 139 8.89 14.90 21.59
N ASP A 140 8.31 13.76 21.94
CA ASP A 140 8.00 13.40 23.33
C ASP A 140 9.25 13.26 24.18
N ALA A 141 10.30 12.67 23.62
CA ALA A 141 11.57 12.54 24.32
C ALA A 141 12.21 13.92 24.55
N ALA A 142 12.28 14.78 23.53
CA ALA A 142 12.86 16.10 23.64
C ALA A 142 12.07 16.98 24.63
N ALA A 143 10.74 16.92 24.59
CA ALA A 143 9.87 17.67 25.51
C ALA A 143 10.04 17.21 26.97
N ARG A 144 10.21 15.90 27.21
CA ARG A 144 10.40 15.36 28.56
C ARG A 144 11.77 15.64 29.16
N THR A 145 12.83 15.61 28.35
CA THR A 145 14.21 15.71 28.85
C THR A 145 14.82 17.10 28.71
N GLY A 146 14.33 17.90 27.75
CA GLY A 146 14.98 19.14 27.33
C GLY A 146 16.30 18.91 26.58
N TRP A 147 16.54 17.70 26.07
CA TRP A 147 17.79 17.31 25.40
C TRP A 147 17.61 17.17 23.89
N GLY A 148 18.72 17.08 23.16
CA GLY A 148 18.71 16.62 21.78
C GLY A 148 18.28 15.16 21.72
N VAL A 149 17.52 14.76 20.71
CA VAL A 149 17.04 13.38 20.55
C VAL A 149 17.21 12.93 19.12
N VAL A 150 17.83 11.76 18.95
CA VAL A 150 17.97 11.11 17.65
C VAL A 150 17.39 9.69 17.65
N PRO A 151 16.64 9.29 16.62
CA PRO A 151 16.24 7.91 16.43
C PRO A 151 17.42 7.11 15.91
N GLY A 152 17.58 5.87 16.36
CA GLY A 152 18.64 4.99 15.88
C GLY A 152 18.26 3.52 15.94
N LEU A 153 18.84 2.74 15.03
CA LEU A 153 18.73 1.29 15.02
C LEU A 153 19.99 0.65 15.61
N PRO A 154 19.90 -0.47 16.34
CA PRO A 154 21.07 -1.27 16.69
C PRO A 154 21.84 -1.68 15.43
N VAL A 155 23.17 -1.69 15.52
CA VAL A 155 24.00 -2.19 14.42
C VAL A 155 24.08 -3.71 14.49
N THR A 156 23.65 -4.39 13.44
CA THR A 156 23.61 -5.86 13.37
C THR A 156 24.89 -6.45 12.77
N ASP A 157 25.45 -5.79 11.76
CA ASP A 157 26.65 -6.27 11.09
C ASP A 157 27.89 -6.13 11.97
N THR A 158 28.89 -6.97 11.72
CA THR A 158 30.19 -6.83 12.39
C THR A 158 30.89 -5.58 11.84
N ILE A 159 31.19 -4.62 12.71
CA ILE A 159 31.86 -3.37 12.33
C ILE A 159 33.36 -3.48 12.58
N LYS A 160 34.15 -3.11 11.56
CA LYS A 160 35.60 -2.98 11.63
C LYS A 160 35.99 -1.51 11.48
N ARG A 161 37.01 -1.08 12.23
CA ARG A 161 37.76 0.13 11.90
C ARG A 161 38.86 -0.26 10.91
N VAL A 162 39.03 0.54 9.87
CA VAL A 162 40.08 0.36 8.87
C VAL A 162 40.93 1.63 8.78
N ASP A 163 42.17 1.47 8.36
CA ASP A 163 43.07 2.60 8.07
C ASP A 163 42.83 3.18 6.66
N ALA A 164 43.67 4.11 6.23
CA ALA A 164 43.57 4.74 4.91
C ALA A 164 43.87 3.79 3.72
N SER A 165 44.37 2.58 3.98
CA SER A 165 44.64 1.53 2.98
C SER A 165 43.63 0.39 3.05
N ASP A 166 42.49 0.58 3.72
CA ASP A 166 41.43 -0.42 3.96
C ASP A 166 41.90 -1.64 4.77
N LEU A 167 43.03 -1.56 5.47
CA LEU A 167 43.50 -2.62 6.34
C LEU A 167 42.72 -2.59 7.66
N VAL A 168 42.23 -3.75 8.10
CA VAL A 168 41.46 -3.88 9.36
C VAL A 168 42.37 -3.61 10.56
N GLU A 169 42.09 -2.54 11.30
CA GLU A 169 42.80 -2.16 12.53
C GLU A 169 42.19 -2.82 13.77
N GLN A 170 40.86 -2.73 13.93
CA GLN A 170 40.19 -3.30 15.10
C GLN A 170 38.74 -3.70 14.84
N ASN A 171 38.24 -4.62 15.68
CA ASN A 171 36.80 -4.84 15.86
C ASN A 171 36.19 -3.69 16.67
N VAL A 172 35.03 -3.18 16.25
CA VAL A 172 34.25 -2.24 17.05
C VAL A 172 33.11 -3.00 17.73
N ASP A 173 32.92 -2.79 19.04
CA ASP A 173 31.79 -3.37 19.75
C ASP A 173 30.48 -2.74 19.28
N ARG A 174 29.73 -3.47 18.44
CA ARG A 174 28.48 -3.02 17.85
C ARG A 174 27.34 -2.87 18.87
N ALA A 175 27.42 -3.47 20.06
CA ALA A 175 26.35 -3.38 21.07
C ALA A 175 26.14 -1.94 21.55
N ALA A 176 27.22 -1.16 21.63
CA ALA A 176 27.23 0.25 21.98
C ALA A 176 26.93 1.21 20.80
N LEU A 177 26.74 0.68 19.58
CA LEU A 177 26.55 1.51 18.37
C LEU A 177 25.08 1.63 17.98
N ARG A 178 24.73 2.78 17.41
CA ARG A 178 23.44 3.01 16.77
C ARG A 178 23.63 3.62 15.38
N ALA A 179 22.93 3.09 14.39
CA ALA A 179 22.80 3.70 13.07
C ALA A 179 21.75 4.81 13.16
N VAL A 180 22.22 6.06 13.25
CA VAL A 180 21.37 7.24 13.50
C VAL A 180 20.52 7.59 12.28
N GLN A 181 19.29 8.00 12.57
CA GLN A 181 18.27 8.39 11.61
C GLN A 181 17.82 9.84 11.84
N THR A 182 16.93 10.34 10.98
CA THR A 182 16.20 11.59 11.21
C THR A 182 14.69 11.27 11.17
N PRO A 183 13.80 12.09 11.77
CA PRO A 183 14.02 13.42 12.34
C PRO A 183 14.91 13.44 13.58
N GLN A 184 15.73 14.47 13.73
CA GLN A 184 16.49 14.76 14.95
C GLN A 184 15.82 15.94 15.66
N ALA A 185 15.45 15.81 16.93
CA ALA A 185 14.71 16.82 17.68
C ALA A 185 15.60 17.54 18.68
N PHE A 186 15.44 18.85 18.82
CA PHE A 186 16.25 19.68 19.72
C PHE A 186 15.42 20.82 20.33
N PRO A 187 15.76 21.32 21.52
CA PRO A 187 15.33 22.64 21.96
C PRO A 187 15.79 23.71 20.96
N CYS A 188 14.85 24.51 20.47
CA CYS A 188 15.05 25.41 19.32
C CYS A 188 16.19 26.41 19.54
N ASP A 189 16.15 27.17 20.64
CA ASP A 189 17.15 28.19 20.96
C ASP A 189 18.54 27.59 21.16
N ALA A 190 18.62 26.41 21.79
CA ALA A 190 19.88 25.72 22.02
C ALA A 190 20.49 25.23 20.70
N LEU A 191 19.67 24.72 19.76
CA LEU A 191 20.16 24.35 18.44
C LEU A 191 20.64 25.58 17.66
N ILE A 192 19.87 26.67 17.65
CA ILE A 192 20.28 27.94 17.02
C ILE A 192 21.63 28.42 17.59
N ALA A 193 21.81 28.33 18.90
CA ALA A 193 23.07 28.67 19.55
C ALA A 193 24.22 27.72 19.14
N ALA A 194 23.98 26.42 19.04
CA ALA A 194 24.98 25.42 18.63
C ALA A 194 25.49 25.65 17.18
N PHE A 195 24.68 26.27 16.32
CA PHE A 195 25.08 26.65 14.98
C PHE A 195 25.92 27.94 14.91
N ARG A 196 26.07 28.70 16.01
CA ARG A 196 26.91 29.91 16.08
C ARG A 196 28.38 29.57 16.36
N VAL A 197 28.96 28.73 15.52
CA VAL A 197 30.38 28.33 15.57
C VAL A 197 31.12 28.79 14.32
N ALA A 198 32.45 28.67 14.32
CA ALA A 198 33.26 28.95 13.14
C ALA A 198 32.93 28.01 11.98
N GLU A 199 33.06 28.49 10.74
CA GLU A 199 32.61 27.81 9.52
C GLU A 199 33.30 26.47 9.27
N ASP A 200 34.56 26.33 9.69
CA ASP A 200 35.34 25.10 9.66
C ASP A 200 34.71 24.00 10.54
N ARG A 201 34.24 24.37 11.74
CA ARG A 201 33.53 23.46 12.64
C ARG A 201 32.15 23.07 12.12
N LEU A 202 31.44 24.00 11.47
CA LEU A 202 30.19 23.70 10.76
C LEU A 202 30.42 22.69 9.62
N ALA A 203 31.49 22.86 8.85
CA ALA A 203 31.81 21.99 7.72
C ALA A 203 32.24 20.56 8.15
N ALA A 204 32.86 20.42 9.32
CA ALA A 204 33.31 19.14 9.85
C ALA A 204 32.18 18.27 10.44
N ALA A 205 31.02 18.87 10.74
CA ALA A 205 29.91 18.16 11.34
C ALA A 205 29.26 17.15 10.40
N THR A 206 29.03 15.94 10.90
CA THR A 206 28.41 14.85 10.13
C THR A 206 26.88 14.91 10.15
N ASP A 207 26.30 15.40 11.24
CA ASP A 207 24.87 15.69 11.40
C ASP A 207 24.62 16.80 12.44
N ASP A 208 23.35 17.15 12.69
CA ASP A 208 22.97 18.24 13.59
C ASP A 208 23.17 17.86 15.06
N ALA A 209 23.03 16.58 15.38
CA ALA A 209 23.26 16.05 16.71
C ALA A 209 24.73 16.11 17.13
N ALA A 210 25.66 15.90 16.20
CA ALA A 210 27.10 16.10 16.45
C ALA A 210 27.39 17.56 16.83
N LEU A 211 26.87 18.55 16.07
CA LEU A 211 27.03 19.97 16.42
C LEU A 211 26.44 20.31 17.78
N TYR A 212 25.24 19.78 18.07
CA TYR A 212 24.57 20.01 19.34
C TYR A 212 25.36 19.41 20.53
N ALA A 213 25.91 18.21 20.35
CA ALA A 213 26.75 17.55 21.36
C ALA A 213 28.09 18.29 21.57
N ASP A 214 28.74 18.74 20.50
CA ASP A 214 29.99 19.50 20.55
C ASP A 214 29.82 20.86 21.25
N ALA A 215 28.61 21.42 21.24
CA ALA A 215 28.23 22.60 22.02
C ALA A 215 28.01 22.31 23.52
N GLY A 216 28.21 21.06 23.96
CA GLY A 216 28.11 20.63 25.35
C GLY A 216 26.70 20.22 25.77
N HIS A 217 25.75 20.10 24.85
CA HIS A 217 24.40 19.68 25.16
C HIS A 217 24.23 18.15 25.05
N PRO A 218 23.45 17.52 25.94
CA PRO A 218 23.21 16.08 25.89
C PRO A 218 22.35 15.68 24.68
N VAL A 219 22.67 14.51 24.10
CA VAL A 219 21.89 13.87 23.03
C VAL A 219 21.46 12.47 23.46
N LEU A 220 20.16 12.21 23.46
CA LEU A 220 19.55 10.91 23.76
C LEU A 220 19.26 10.14 22.48
N THR A 221 19.45 8.83 22.50
CA THR A 221 18.97 7.94 21.42
C THR A 221 17.62 7.33 21.77
N VAL A 222 16.71 7.25 20.80
CA VAL A 222 15.44 6.51 20.89
C VAL A 222 15.36 5.44 19.81
N ALA A 223 14.47 4.47 19.96
CA ALA A 223 14.25 3.44 18.93
C ALA A 223 13.83 4.09 17.59
N GLY A 224 14.61 3.81 16.55
CA GLY A 224 14.29 4.17 15.16
C GLY A 224 13.37 3.16 14.48
N SER A 225 13.18 3.35 13.18
CA SER A 225 12.34 2.49 12.33
C SER A 225 13.12 2.06 11.10
N GLU A 226 13.01 0.80 10.72
CA GLU A 226 13.61 0.31 9.47
C GLU A 226 13.04 1.03 8.23
N ALA A 227 11.79 1.51 8.30
CA ALA A 227 11.17 2.28 7.23
C ALA A 227 11.79 3.68 7.05
N ALA A 228 12.51 4.20 8.06
CA ALA A 228 13.19 5.50 8.00
C ALA A 228 14.59 5.41 7.36
N PHE A 229 14.87 4.39 6.55
CA PHE A 229 16.11 4.30 5.78
C PHE A 229 16.22 5.46 4.79
N LYS A 230 17.46 5.86 4.49
CA LYS A 230 17.74 7.00 3.61
C LYS A 230 17.87 6.53 2.17
N ILE A 231 16.96 6.99 1.31
CA ILE A 231 17.02 6.73 -0.13
C ILE A 231 18.25 7.44 -0.71
N THR A 232 19.27 6.67 -1.07
CA THR A 232 20.57 7.17 -1.52
C THR A 232 20.98 6.59 -2.86
N THR A 233 20.60 5.33 -3.13
CA THR A 233 20.93 4.54 -4.30
C THR A 233 19.67 4.07 -5.03
N PRO A 234 19.77 3.60 -6.29
CA PRO A 234 18.64 2.98 -6.99
C PRO A 234 18.02 1.79 -6.26
N TRP A 235 18.85 1.00 -5.54
CA TRP A 235 18.35 -0.12 -4.72
C TRP A 235 17.43 0.35 -3.59
N ASP A 236 17.78 1.47 -2.95
CA ASP A 236 16.93 2.06 -1.92
C ASP A 236 15.58 2.53 -2.48
N ALA A 237 15.57 3.08 -3.70
CA ALA A 237 14.34 3.49 -4.37
C ALA A 237 13.43 2.28 -4.65
N GLN A 238 13.97 1.19 -5.20
CA GLN A 238 13.21 -0.05 -5.43
C GLN A 238 12.65 -0.63 -4.12
N ARG A 239 13.46 -0.64 -3.05
CA ARG A 239 13.01 -1.04 -1.72
C ARG A 239 11.85 -0.17 -1.23
N ALA A 240 11.95 1.14 -1.40
CA ALA A 240 10.93 2.09 -1.00
C ALA A 240 9.63 1.90 -1.80
N GLU A 241 9.70 1.70 -3.11
CA GLU A 241 8.54 1.39 -3.95
C GLU A 241 7.83 0.12 -3.51
N ARG A 242 8.59 -0.93 -3.19
CA ARG A 242 8.01 -2.18 -2.71
C ARG A 242 7.26 -1.99 -1.39
N LEU A 243 7.86 -1.29 -0.43
CA LEU A 243 7.22 -0.98 0.86
C LEU A 243 5.96 -0.14 0.69
N LEU A 244 5.94 0.81 -0.26
CA LEU A 244 4.76 1.61 -0.55
C LEU A 244 3.66 0.77 -1.23
N ALA A 245 4.03 -0.11 -2.17
CA ALA A 245 3.09 -1.03 -2.79
C ALA A 245 2.47 -1.99 -1.76
N ASP A 246 3.27 -2.48 -0.81
CA ASP A 246 2.79 -3.37 0.24
C ASP A 246 1.92 -2.61 1.27
N ARG A 247 2.22 -1.35 1.60
CA ARG A 247 1.32 -0.49 2.40
C ARG A 247 0.01 -0.15 1.68
N GLY A 248 0.05 0.04 0.37
CA GLY A 248 -1.14 0.22 -0.47
C GLY A 248 -2.03 -1.02 -0.40
N ARG A 249 -1.42 -2.21 -0.56
CA ARG A 249 -2.08 -3.50 -0.37
C ARG A 249 -2.63 -3.65 1.05
N GLU A 250 -1.88 -3.35 2.10
CA GLU A 250 -2.34 -3.45 3.49
C GLU A 250 -3.51 -2.51 3.83
N ARG A 251 -3.50 -1.28 3.31
CA ARG A 251 -4.64 -0.34 3.45
C ARG A 251 -5.89 -0.82 2.71
N GLU A 252 -5.72 -1.49 1.58
CA GLU A 252 -6.81 -2.15 0.85
C GLU A 252 -7.27 -3.45 1.54
N VAL A 253 -6.37 -4.16 2.23
CA VAL A 253 -6.62 -5.42 2.95
C VAL A 253 -7.41 -5.24 4.26
N GLY A 254 -7.62 -3.99 4.72
CA GLY A 254 -8.69 -3.66 5.67
C GLY A 254 -10.11 -3.94 5.13
N ALA A 255 -10.24 -4.25 3.84
CA ALA A 255 -11.48 -4.60 3.16
C ALA A 255 -11.32 -5.84 2.24
N ARG A 256 -11.15 -7.05 2.81
CA ARG A 256 -11.18 -8.37 2.10
C ARG A 256 -10.11 -8.55 0.99
N PRO A 257 -9.76 -9.80 0.58
CA PRO A 257 -8.49 -10.07 -0.09
C PRO A 257 -8.38 -9.46 -1.50
N THR A 258 -7.18 -8.94 -1.81
CA THR A 258 -6.74 -8.28 -3.05
C THR A 258 -6.21 -9.26 -4.09
N SER A 259 -7.01 -10.23 -4.52
CA SER A 259 -6.92 -10.63 -5.92
C SER A 259 -8.05 -9.92 -6.63
N SER A 260 -7.73 -9.15 -7.68
CA SER A 260 -8.74 -8.70 -8.65
C SER A 260 -9.54 -9.90 -9.14
N ILE A 261 -8.89 -11.07 -9.16
CA ILE A 261 -9.41 -12.35 -9.56
C ILE A 261 -10.07 -13.10 -8.40
N ARG A 262 -11.29 -13.58 -8.56
CA ARG A 262 -11.94 -14.55 -7.67
C ARG A 262 -12.22 -15.85 -8.40
N THR A 263 -12.24 -16.94 -7.67
CA THR A 263 -12.64 -18.25 -8.19
C THR A 263 -13.87 -18.77 -7.47
N GLY A 264 -14.71 -19.51 -8.19
CA GLY A 264 -15.85 -20.21 -7.65
C GLY A 264 -15.97 -21.59 -8.28
N ILE A 265 -16.63 -22.48 -7.55
CA ILE A 265 -16.90 -23.86 -7.96
C ILE A 265 -18.41 -24.10 -7.91
N GLY A 266 -18.91 -24.82 -8.90
CA GLY A 266 -20.29 -25.28 -8.97
C GLY A 266 -20.33 -26.74 -9.36
N VAL A 267 -21.25 -27.50 -8.77
CA VAL A 267 -21.44 -28.93 -9.04
C VAL A 267 -22.92 -29.17 -9.21
N ASP A 268 -23.30 -29.77 -10.33
CA ASP A 268 -24.70 -30.18 -10.56
C ASP A 268 -24.78 -31.65 -11.01
N VAL A 269 -25.82 -32.32 -10.56
CA VAL A 269 -26.04 -33.75 -10.76
C VAL A 269 -27.50 -34.00 -11.11
N HIS A 270 -27.73 -34.60 -12.28
CA HIS A 270 -29.06 -35.02 -12.71
C HIS A 270 -29.11 -36.51 -13.04
N ALA A 271 -30.20 -37.15 -12.65
CA ALA A 271 -30.53 -38.50 -13.08
C ALA A 271 -31.05 -38.50 -14.52
N PHE A 272 -30.88 -39.59 -15.25
CA PHE A 272 -31.57 -39.76 -16.53
C PHE A 272 -33.07 -39.99 -16.31
N ALA A 273 -33.89 -39.39 -17.17
CA ALA A 273 -35.34 -39.60 -17.24
C ALA A 273 -35.71 -40.54 -18.40
N ASP A 274 -36.99 -40.89 -18.47
CA ASP A 274 -37.52 -41.82 -19.48
C ASP A 274 -38.07 -41.12 -20.72
N ASP A 275 -38.57 -39.88 -20.58
CA ASP A 275 -39.22 -39.11 -21.65
C ASP A 275 -38.69 -37.68 -21.74
N GLY A 276 -38.56 -37.16 -22.97
CA GLY A 276 -38.07 -35.82 -23.26
C GLY A 276 -36.87 -35.80 -24.21
N GLU A 277 -36.27 -34.62 -24.37
CA GLU A 277 -35.05 -34.41 -25.15
C GLU A 277 -33.92 -33.95 -24.23
N LEU A 278 -32.71 -34.47 -24.44
CA LEU A 278 -31.57 -34.10 -23.62
C LEU A 278 -31.08 -32.69 -23.98
N SER A 279 -31.17 -31.77 -23.03
CA SER A 279 -30.41 -30.52 -23.03
C SER A 279 -29.16 -30.68 -22.17
N LEU A 280 -27.98 -30.42 -22.75
CA LEU A 280 -26.71 -30.49 -22.04
C LEU A 280 -25.66 -29.59 -22.68
N ALA A 281 -25.01 -28.76 -21.87
CA ALA A 281 -24.00 -27.80 -22.28
C ALA A 281 -24.49 -26.78 -23.32
N GLY A 282 -25.73 -26.30 -23.17
CA GLY A 282 -26.38 -25.34 -24.05
C GLY A 282 -26.85 -25.91 -25.38
N LEU A 283 -26.80 -27.23 -25.57
CA LEU A 283 -27.19 -27.92 -26.80
C LEU A 283 -28.32 -28.93 -26.54
N SER A 284 -29.20 -29.11 -27.53
CA SER A 284 -30.06 -30.30 -27.60
C SER A 284 -29.28 -31.48 -28.18
N TRP A 285 -29.54 -32.68 -27.67
CA TRP A 285 -28.93 -33.94 -28.07
C TRP A 285 -30.00 -34.95 -28.51
N PRO A 286 -30.43 -34.88 -29.79
CA PRO A 286 -31.48 -35.76 -30.30
C PRO A 286 -31.11 -37.24 -30.20
N GLY A 287 -32.04 -38.05 -29.67
CA GLY A 287 -31.88 -39.50 -29.56
C GLY A 287 -31.04 -39.97 -28.35
N GLU A 288 -30.59 -39.05 -27.50
CA GLU A 288 -29.98 -39.38 -26.20
C GLU A 288 -31.03 -39.28 -25.09
N ARG A 289 -30.80 -39.99 -23.98
CA ARG A 289 -31.75 -39.99 -22.84
C ARG A 289 -31.75 -38.61 -22.15
N PRO A 290 -32.91 -38.04 -21.84
CA PRO A 290 -33.02 -36.73 -21.19
C PRO A 290 -32.61 -36.79 -19.71
N LEU A 291 -32.38 -35.63 -19.11
CA LEU A 291 -32.10 -35.47 -17.69
C LEU A 291 -33.38 -35.03 -16.94
N ALA A 292 -33.58 -35.58 -15.74
CA ALA A 292 -34.67 -35.19 -14.87
C ALA A 292 -34.40 -33.82 -14.24
N GLY A 293 -35.39 -32.92 -14.18
CA GLY A 293 -35.24 -31.59 -13.57
C GLY A 293 -36.51 -30.76 -13.69
N HIS A 294 -36.61 -29.67 -12.90
CA HIS A 294 -37.72 -28.71 -12.97
C HIS A 294 -37.54 -27.67 -14.11
N SER A 295 -36.33 -27.58 -14.67
CA SER A 295 -35.94 -26.80 -15.85
C SER A 295 -35.66 -27.74 -17.04
N ASP A 296 -34.90 -27.30 -18.04
CA ASP A 296 -34.43 -28.16 -19.14
C ASP A 296 -33.39 -29.22 -18.72
N GLY A 297 -33.00 -29.25 -17.44
CA GLY A 297 -32.14 -30.30 -16.87
C GLY A 297 -30.66 -30.19 -17.26
N ASP A 298 -30.22 -29.05 -17.81
CA ASP A 298 -28.84 -28.88 -18.27
C ASP A 298 -27.84 -28.76 -17.11
N ALA A 299 -27.30 -29.92 -16.70
CA ALA A 299 -26.32 -30.03 -15.62
C ALA A 299 -25.10 -29.14 -15.82
N VAL A 300 -24.63 -28.96 -17.06
CA VAL A 300 -23.45 -28.14 -17.35
C VAL A 300 -23.77 -26.67 -17.15
N ALA A 301 -24.90 -26.20 -17.67
CA ALA A 301 -25.32 -24.81 -17.50
C ALA A 301 -25.51 -24.47 -16.02
N HIS A 302 -26.19 -25.32 -15.24
CA HIS A 302 -26.39 -25.08 -13.81
C HIS A 302 -25.09 -25.09 -13.01
N ALA A 303 -24.17 -26.02 -13.27
CA ALA A 303 -22.86 -26.03 -12.61
C ALA A 303 -22.08 -24.73 -12.88
N ILE A 304 -22.14 -24.20 -14.12
CA ILE A 304 -21.52 -22.91 -14.46
C ILE A 304 -22.18 -21.76 -13.69
N VAL A 305 -23.52 -21.74 -13.60
CA VAL A 305 -24.27 -20.73 -12.83
C VAL A 305 -23.79 -20.70 -11.38
N ASP A 306 -23.72 -21.86 -10.72
CA ASP A 306 -23.23 -21.96 -9.33
C ASP A 306 -21.78 -21.51 -9.19
N ALA A 307 -20.91 -21.90 -10.13
CA ALA A 307 -19.51 -21.48 -10.11
C ALA A 307 -19.37 -19.96 -10.20
N LEU A 308 -20.16 -19.30 -11.06
CA LEU A 308 -20.17 -17.85 -11.23
C LEU A 308 -20.72 -17.12 -9.99
N LEU A 309 -21.86 -17.57 -9.45
CA LEU A 309 -22.47 -16.98 -8.25
C LEU A 309 -21.56 -17.16 -7.02
N SER A 310 -20.97 -18.35 -6.86
CA SER A 310 -20.02 -18.66 -5.79
C SER A 310 -18.78 -17.77 -5.87
N ALA A 311 -18.20 -17.59 -7.07
CA ALA A 311 -17.06 -16.70 -7.29
C ALA A 311 -17.36 -15.24 -6.89
N ALA A 312 -18.56 -14.77 -7.19
CA ALA A 312 -19.01 -13.42 -6.85
C ALA A 312 -19.44 -13.27 -5.38
N GLY A 313 -19.63 -14.37 -4.64
CA GLY A 313 -20.14 -14.36 -3.27
C GLY A 313 -21.65 -14.09 -3.19
N LEU A 314 -22.41 -14.55 -4.18
CA LEU A 314 -23.84 -14.31 -4.33
C LEU A 314 -24.71 -15.52 -3.96
N GLY A 315 -24.13 -16.64 -3.54
CA GLY A 315 -24.86 -17.86 -3.22
C GLY A 315 -24.86 -18.86 -4.37
N ASP A 316 -26.00 -19.52 -4.59
CA ASP A 316 -26.20 -20.62 -5.54
C ASP A 316 -27.52 -20.46 -6.32
N ILE A 317 -27.75 -21.32 -7.31
CA ILE A 317 -28.91 -21.28 -8.20
C ILE A 317 -30.23 -21.38 -7.44
N GLY A 318 -30.29 -22.21 -6.38
CA GLY A 318 -31.49 -22.45 -5.60
C GLY A 318 -31.89 -21.24 -4.74
N SER A 319 -30.91 -20.62 -4.09
CA SER A 319 -31.12 -19.40 -3.29
C SER A 319 -31.40 -18.16 -4.16
N MET A 320 -30.84 -18.09 -5.36
CA MET A 320 -30.91 -16.90 -6.21
C MET A 320 -32.06 -16.90 -7.22
N PHE A 321 -32.54 -18.08 -7.62
CA PHE A 321 -33.56 -18.25 -8.67
C PHE A 321 -34.66 -19.24 -8.29
N GLY A 322 -34.92 -19.41 -6.99
CA GLY A 322 -35.86 -20.40 -6.44
C GLY A 322 -37.17 -20.54 -7.21
N THR A 323 -37.83 -21.68 -7.02
CA THR A 323 -38.97 -22.16 -7.82
C THR A 323 -40.20 -21.25 -7.83
N ASP A 324 -40.27 -20.24 -6.97
CA ASP A 324 -41.41 -19.36 -6.78
C ASP A 324 -41.45 -18.17 -7.76
N ASP A 325 -40.35 -17.88 -8.47
CA ASP A 325 -40.29 -16.82 -9.48
C ASP A 325 -40.78 -17.34 -10.85
N PRO A 326 -41.93 -16.85 -11.37
CA PRO A 326 -42.52 -17.35 -12.61
C PRO A 326 -41.62 -17.23 -13.84
N ARG A 327 -40.61 -16.35 -13.80
CA ARG A 327 -39.66 -16.14 -14.90
C ARG A 327 -38.71 -17.32 -15.09
N PHE A 328 -38.53 -18.14 -14.06
CA PHE A 328 -37.59 -19.26 -14.04
C PHE A 328 -38.29 -20.62 -14.06
N ALA A 329 -39.63 -20.65 -14.00
CA ALA A 329 -40.41 -21.87 -14.12
C ALA A 329 -40.29 -22.47 -15.53
N GLY A 330 -39.68 -23.65 -15.65
CA GLY A 330 -39.45 -24.32 -16.94
C GLY A 330 -38.48 -23.57 -17.87
N ALA A 331 -37.65 -22.67 -17.32
CA ALA A 331 -36.70 -21.91 -18.10
C ALA A 331 -35.53 -22.79 -18.57
N SER A 332 -34.93 -22.43 -19.71
CA SER A 332 -33.73 -23.12 -20.19
C SER A 332 -32.48 -22.71 -19.41
N GLY A 333 -31.44 -23.53 -19.44
CA GLY A 333 -30.12 -23.24 -18.87
C GLY A 333 -29.54 -21.92 -19.39
N GLU A 334 -29.89 -21.52 -20.61
CA GLU A 334 -29.55 -20.21 -21.17
C GLU A 334 -30.07 -19.04 -20.32
N VAL A 335 -31.32 -19.12 -19.85
CA VAL A 335 -31.95 -18.06 -19.06
C VAL A 335 -31.21 -17.89 -17.73
N PHE A 336 -30.86 -19.00 -17.07
CA PHE A 336 -30.11 -18.97 -15.81
C PHE A 336 -28.69 -18.43 -16.00
N LEU A 337 -27.99 -18.84 -17.07
CA LEU A 337 -26.65 -18.36 -17.39
C LEU A 337 -26.63 -16.84 -17.59
N ARG A 338 -27.52 -16.30 -18.43
CA ARG A 338 -27.62 -14.85 -18.66
C ARG A 338 -27.90 -14.11 -17.35
N ALA A 339 -28.84 -14.60 -16.56
CA ALA A 339 -29.23 -13.95 -15.31
C ALA A 339 -28.11 -14.02 -14.23
N ALA A 340 -27.26 -15.05 -14.26
CA ALA A 340 -26.09 -15.15 -13.39
C ALA A 340 -25.00 -14.16 -13.82
N VAL A 341 -24.70 -14.07 -15.11
CA VAL A 341 -23.71 -13.13 -15.67
C VAL A 341 -24.10 -11.68 -15.39
N GLU A 342 -25.37 -11.33 -15.57
CA GLU A 342 -25.91 -10.01 -15.22
C GLU A 342 -25.66 -9.66 -13.75
N ARG A 343 -25.86 -10.61 -12.84
CA ARG A 343 -25.62 -10.42 -11.41
C ARG A 343 -24.14 -10.31 -11.06
N VAL A 344 -23.29 -11.13 -11.68
CA VAL A 344 -21.82 -11.03 -11.54
C VAL A 344 -21.34 -9.65 -11.99
N HIS A 345 -21.85 -9.16 -13.13
CA HIS A 345 -21.57 -7.82 -13.64
C HIS A 345 -22.08 -6.72 -12.71
N ALA A 346 -23.30 -6.84 -12.19
CA ALA A 346 -23.86 -5.89 -11.23
C ALA A 346 -23.08 -5.87 -9.91
N ALA A 347 -22.47 -6.99 -9.51
CA ALA A 347 -21.58 -7.08 -8.35
C ALA A 347 -20.17 -6.51 -8.63
N GLY A 348 -19.91 -5.99 -9.82
CA GLY A 348 -18.65 -5.33 -10.20
C GLY A 348 -17.56 -6.29 -10.68
N PHE A 349 -17.94 -7.46 -11.21
CA PHE A 349 -17.00 -8.43 -11.77
C PHE A 349 -17.28 -8.72 -13.25
N VAL A 350 -16.27 -9.16 -13.99
CA VAL A 350 -16.38 -9.70 -15.35
C VAL A 350 -15.85 -11.14 -15.36
N VAL A 351 -16.35 -11.97 -16.26
CA VAL A 351 -15.92 -13.36 -16.39
C VAL A 351 -14.57 -13.42 -17.12
N VAL A 352 -13.55 -14.03 -16.51
CA VAL A 352 -12.24 -14.27 -17.14
C VAL A 352 -12.28 -15.55 -17.95
N ASN A 353 -12.68 -16.66 -17.34
CA ASN A 353 -12.90 -17.94 -18.01
C ASN A 353 -13.74 -18.89 -17.15
N VAL A 354 -14.26 -19.94 -17.78
CA VAL A 354 -14.91 -21.07 -17.09
C VAL A 354 -14.37 -22.39 -17.64
N ALA A 355 -14.10 -23.34 -16.75
CA ALA A 355 -13.72 -24.71 -17.11
C ALA A 355 -14.72 -25.69 -16.52
N VAL A 356 -15.17 -26.67 -17.31
CA VAL A 356 -16.15 -27.68 -16.90
C VAL A 356 -15.59 -29.08 -17.11
N GLN A 357 -15.73 -29.92 -16.08
CA GLN A 357 -15.56 -31.37 -16.17
C GLN A 357 -16.94 -32.04 -16.18
N LEU A 358 -17.31 -32.60 -17.32
CA LEU A 358 -18.51 -33.44 -17.47
C LEU A 358 -18.14 -34.91 -17.21
N VAL A 359 -18.93 -35.57 -16.37
CA VAL A 359 -18.73 -36.96 -15.96
C VAL A 359 -19.99 -37.76 -16.29
N GLY A 360 -19.87 -38.71 -17.21
CA GLY A 360 -21.00 -39.55 -17.64
C GLY A 360 -20.67 -40.44 -18.82
N ASN A 361 -21.43 -41.53 -18.98
CA ASN A 361 -21.25 -42.48 -20.08
C ASN A 361 -21.80 -41.97 -21.43
N ARG A 362 -22.85 -41.14 -21.36
CA ARG A 362 -23.58 -40.57 -22.49
C ARG A 362 -23.92 -39.11 -22.19
N PRO A 363 -24.06 -38.24 -23.22
CA PRO A 363 -23.82 -38.53 -24.63
C PRO A 363 -22.32 -38.67 -24.93
N ARG A 364 -21.96 -39.15 -26.12
CA ARG A 364 -20.56 -39.06 -26.58
C ARG A 364 -20.27 -37.60 -26.89
N PHE A 365 -19.66 -36.90 -25.93
CA PHE A 365 -19.55 -35.44 -25.97
C PHE A 365 -18.53 -34.90 -26.99
N ALA A 366 -17.44 -35.63 -27.23
CA ALA A 366 -16.30 -35.16 -28.02
C ALA A 366 -16.65 -34.57 -29.41
N PRO A 367 -17.57 -35.16 -30.22
CA PRO A 367 -17.90 -34.64 -31.55
C PRO A 367 -18.54 -33.24 -31.55
N ARG A 368 -19.17 -32.82 -30.45
CA ARG A 368 -19.86 -31.52 -30.33
C ARG A 368 -19.28 -30.62 -29.24
N ARG A 369 -18.10 -30.95 -28.72
CA ARG A 369 -17.45 -30.16 -27.66
C ARG A 369 -17.25 -28.71 -28.05
N THR A 370 -16.65 -28.46 -29.22
CA THR A 370 -16.35 -27.09 -29.69
C THR A 370 -17.63 -26.28 -29.95
N GLU A 371 -18.70 -26.94 -30.39
CA GLU A 371 -20.01 -26.30 -30.56
C GLU A 371 -20.57 -25.84 -29.21
N ALA A 372 -20.54 -26.72 -28.19
CA ALA A 372 -21.00 -26.41 -26.84
C ALA A 372 -20.16 -25.31 -26.18
N GLU A 373 -18.83 -25.38 -26.30
CA GLU A 373 -17.91 -24.34 -25.81
C GLU A 373 -18.21 -22.98 -26.45
N GLY A 374 -18.53 -22.94 -27.75
CA GLY A 374 -18.91 -21.72 -28.45
C GLY A 374 -20.21 -21.11 -27.93
N VAL A 375 -21.26 -21.92 -27.77
CA VAL A 375 -22.57 -21.49 -27.23
C VAL A 375 -22.39 -20.94 -25.82
N LEU A 376 -21.75 -21.69 -24.93
CA LEU A 376 -21.57 -21.27 -23.54
C LEU A 376 -20.66 -20.04 -23.42
N SER A 377 -19.59 -19.95 -24.22
CA SER A 377 -18.71 -18.77 -24.21
C SER A 377 -19.45 -17.49 -24.59
N ALA A 378 -20.37 -17.58 -25.56
CA ALA A 378 -21.21 -16.45 -25.94
C ALA A 378 -22.17 -16.03 -24.81
N LEU A 379 -22.71 -16.99 -24.05
CA LEU A 379 -23.61 -16.75 -22.94
C LEU A 379 -22.92 -16.17 -21.71
N VAL A 380 -21.71 -16.65 -21.38
CA VAL A 380 -20.97 -16.18 -20.19
C VAL A 380 -20.12 -14.94 -20.45
N HIS A 381 -20.01 -14.50 -21.70
CA HIS A 381 -19.15 -13.40 -22.13
C HIS A 381 -17.67 -13.61 -21.78
N GLY A 382 -17.19 -14.85 -21.89
CA GLY A 382 -15.82 -15.25 -21.62
C GLY A 382 -15.54 -16.66 -22.15
N PRO A 383 -14.27 -17.07 -22.31
CA PRO A 383 -13.90 -18.39 -22.80
C PRO A 383 -14.38 -19.51 -21.86
N VAL A 384 -15.04 -20.51 -22.45
CA VAL A 384 -15.47 -21.76 -21.79
C VAL A 384 -14.71 -22.95 -22.38
N SER A 385 -14.21 -23.84 -21.52
CA SER A 385 -13.61 -25.11 -21.94
C SER A 385 -14.28 -26.29 -21.24
N ILE A 386 -14.54 -27.37 -21.98
CA ILE A 386 -15.25 -28.54 -21.46
C ILE A 386 -14.44 -29.81 -21.70
N ALA A 387 -14.01 -30.44 -20.61
CA ALA A 387 -13.51 -31.80 -20.63
C ALA A 387 -14.63 -32.78 -20.26
N ALA A 388 -14.60 -33.99 -20.83
CA ALA A 388 -15.57 -35.04 -20.56
C ALA A 388 -14.85 -36.34 -20.25
N THR A 389 -15.31 -37.06 -19.23
CA THR A 389 -14.73 -38.35 -18.82
C THR A 389 -15.82 -39.35 -18.39
N THR A 390 -15.47 -40.63 -18.40
CA THR A 390 -16.23 -41.70 -17.78
C THR A 390 -15.65 -42.05 -16.41
N THR A 391 -16.34 -42.89 -15.64
CA THR A 391 -15.89 -43.40 -14.34
C THR A 391 -15.66 -44.90 -14.34
N ASP A 392 -15.29 -45.49 -15.49
CA ASP A 392 -14.96 -46.92 -15.65
C ASP A 392 -16.01 -47.87 -15.05
N ALA A 393 -17.30 -47.59 -15.33
CA ALA A 393 -18.46 -48.30 -14.80
C ALA A 393 -18.65 -48.25 -13.27
N LEU A 394 -17.90 -47.39 -12.57
CA LEU A 394 -18.01 -47.15 -11.13
C LEU A 394 -18.95 -45.98 -10.82
N GLY A 395 -19.69 -46.08 -9.72
CA GLY A 395 -20.62 -45.03 -9.27
C GLY A 395 -21.87 -44.88 -10.17
N PHE A 396 -22.75 -43.94 -9.81
CA PHE A 396 -24.01 -43.72 -10.55
C PHE A 396 -23.77 -43.22 -11.98
N THR A 397 -22.75 -42.39 -12.19
CA THR A 397 -22.33 -41.93 -13.52
C THR A 397 -21.83 -43.10 -14.38
N GLY A 398 -21.13 -44.05 -13.77
CA GLY A 398 -20.60 -45.25 -14.45
C GLY A 398 -21.66 -46.32 -14.71
N ARG A 399 -22.70 -46.42 -13.87
CA ARG A 399 -23.86 -47.27 -14.12
C ARG A 399 -24.87 -46.67 -15.09
N GLY A 400 -24.66 -45.43 -15.56
CA GLY A 400 -25.56 -44.74 -16.48
C GLY A 400 -26.88 -44.31 -15.84
N GLU A 401 -26.86 -44.05 -14.53
CA GLU A 401 -28.02 -43.56 -13.76
C GLU A 401 -28.19 -42.05 -13.90
N GLY A 402 -27.13 -41.32 -14.24
CA GLY A 402 -27.13 -39.87 -14.42
C GLY A 402 -25.80 -39.31 -14.89
N VAL A 403 -25.68 -37.99 -14.86
CA VAL A 403 -24.45 -37.23 -15.18
C VAL A 403 -24.08 -36.30 -14.04
N THR A 404 -22.80 -35.92 -13.99
CA THR A 404 -22.29 -34.88 -13.08
C THR A 404 -21.51 -33.86 -13.87
N ALA A 405 -21.75 -32.58 -13.61
CA ALA A 405 -20.93 -31.49 -14.12
C ALA A 405 -20.26 -30.76 -12.96
N ILE A 406 -18.96 -30.49 -13.09
CA ILE A 406 -18.18 -29.72 -12.13
C ILE A 406 -17.60 -28.53 -12.88
N ALA A 407 -18.01 -27.32 -12.54
CA ALA A 407 -17.52 -26.09 -13.15
C ALA A 407 -16.63 -25.32 -12.18
N THR A 408 -15.57 -24.72 -12.71
CA THR A 408 -14.75 -23.72 -12.02
C THR A 408 -14.79 -22.44 -12.82
N ALA A 409 -15.19 -21.35 -12.19
CA ALA A 409 -15.22 -20.02 -12.78
C ALA A 409 -14.07 -19.18 -12.22
N LEU A 410 -13.54 -18.32 -13.08
CA LEU A 410 -12.61 -17.26 -12.72
C LEU A 410 -13.25 -15.93 -13.14
N ILE A 411 -13.40 -15.01 -12.20
CA ILE A 411 -13.95 -13.67 -12.45
C ILE A 411 -12.95 -12.62 -11.99
N GLU A 412 -12.94 -11.44 -12.61
CA GLU A 412 -12.09 -10.33 -12.17
C GLU A 412 -12.90 -9.08 -11.90
N ARG A 413 -12.42 -8.24 -10.97
CA ARG A 413 -13.06 -6.98 -10.64
C ARG A 413 -12.95 -6.01 -11.82
N ARG A 414 -14.08 -5.43 -12.22
CA ARG A 414 -14.19 -4.46 -13.31
C ARG A 414 -13.57 -3.11 -12.99
#